data_AF-A0A1A3KS02-F1
#
_entry.id   AF-A0A1A3KS02-F1
#
_cell.length_a   1.000
_cell.length_b   1.000
_cell.length_c   1.000
_cell.angle_alpha   90.00
_cell.angle_beta   90.00
_cell.angle_gamma   90.00
#
_symmetry.space_group_name_H-M   'P 1'
#
loop_
_entity.id
_entity.type
_entity.pdbx_description
1 polymer ?
#
loop_
_entity_poly.entity_id
_entity_poly.type
_entity_poly.pdbx_seq_one_letter_code
_entity_poly.pdbx_strand_id
1 'polypeptide(L)'
;MRVGDRDGHGAYGQLTTDENGHLVCHECGRAFLHLATHAMRTQGLSGAQYRARHGLELTAVLIAGEIRQKMSQAWELHRDEHVANLDRSRNPDRARAQMRPRSQWPAATRVRRSAALSAKRGRLLTDDEMRQLGDDLPLQQWCDQVRALLAADPTITAMSISRSFDRSESWIYQRLYRYPGHGK
;
A
#
# COMPACT_ATOMS: atom_id res chain seq x y z
N MET A 1 2.11 3.47 -22.83
CA MET A 1 0.93 2.90 -22.16
C MET A 1 0.73 3.52 -20.79
N ARG A 2 -0.51 3.86 -20.49
CA ARG A 2 -1.03 4.30 -19.19
C ARG A 2 -1.67 3.09 -18.49
N VAL A 3 -1.77 3.17 -17.16
CA VAL A 3 -2.46 2.12 -16.39
C VAL A 3 -3.93 2.08 -16.83
N GLY A 4 -4.43 0.88 -17.16
CA GLY A 4 -5.78 0.68 -17.66
C GLY A 4 -5.89 0.60 -19.19
N ASP A 5 -4.84 0.95 -19.95
CA ASP A 5 -4.81 0.70 -21.40
C ASP A 5 -4.92 -0.80 -21.68
N ARG A 6 -5.49 -1.19 -22.83
CA ARG A 6 -5.55 -2.60 -23.23
C ARG A 6 -4.15 -3.20 -23.38
N ASP A 7 -3.91 -4.35 -22.77
CA ASP A 7 -2.62 -5.07 -22.80
C ASP A 7 -2.87 -6.56 -23.04
N GLY A 8 -2.75 -6.99 -24.30
CA GLY A 8 -3.09 -8.35 -24.72
C GLY A 8 -4.53 -8.72 -24.36
N HIS A 9 -4.66 -9.72 -23.49
CA HIS A 9 -5.93 -10.21 -22.94
C HIS A 9 -6.32 -9.58 -21.59
N GLY A 10 -5.56 -8.59 -21.12
CA GLY A 10 -5.81 -7.86 -19.87
C GLY A 10 -5.70 -6.34 -20.04
N ALA A 11 -5.44 -5.66 -18.92
CA ALA A 11 -5.23 -4.22 -18.88
C ALA A 11 -3.86 -3.91 -18.28
N TYR A 12 -3.12 -3.00 -18.93
CA TYR A 12 -1.77 -2.63 -18.54
C TYR A 12 -1.76 -2.12 -17.10
N GLY A 13 -0.88 -2.72 -16.28
CA GLY A 13 -0.73 -2.38 -14.87
C GLY A 13 -1.79 -2.97 -13.94
N GLN A 14 -2.66 -3.86 -14.42
CA GLN A 14 -3.72 -4.49 -13.62
C GLN A 14 -3.76 -6.00 -13.83
N LEU A 15 -4.08 -6.75 -12.77
CA LEU A 15 -4.37 -8.18 -12.90
C LEU A 15 -5.87 -8.38 -13.02
N THR A 16 -6.28 -9.14 -14.03
CA THR A 16 -7.69 -9.55 -14.20
C THR A 16 -7.89 -10.93 -13.58
N THR A 17 -9.02 -11.12 -12.92
CA THR A 17 -9.45 -12.42 -12.40
C THR A 17 -10.67 -12.93 -13.15
N ASP A 18 -10.78 -14.25 -13.31
CA ASP A 18 -12.02 -14.88 -13.75
C ASP A 18 -13.07 -14.95 -12.63
N GLU A 19 -14.23 -15.52 -12.92
CA GLU A 19 -15.34 -15.72 -11.97
C GLU A 19 -14.95 -16.60 -10.77
N ASN A 20 -13.94 -17.46 -10.92
CA ASN A 20 -13.43 -18.34 -9.87
C ASN A 20 -12.28 -17.70 -9.07
N GLY A 21 -11.88 -16.47 -9.38
CA GLY A 21 -10.77 -15.78 -8.73
C GLY A 21 -9.37 -16.22 -9.21
N HIS A 22 -9.29 -16.96 -10.32
CA HIS A 22 -8.03 -17.30 -10.98
C HIS A 22 -7.49 -16.11 -11.78
N LEU A 23 -6.16 -15.99 -11.86
CA LEU A 23 -5.51 -14.88 -12.57
C LEU A 23 -5.47 -15.12 -14.07
N VAL A 24 -6.02 -14.19 -14.86
CA VAL A 24 -5.98 -14.23 -16.32
C VAL A 24 -4.62 -13.78 -16.83
N CYS A 25 -3.99 -14.61 -17.65
CA CYS A 25 -2.72 -14.31 -18.29
C CYS A 25 -2.90 -13.27 -19.42
N HIS A 26 -2.04 -12.25 -19.45
CA HIS A 26 -2.11 -11.17 -20.44
C HIS A 26 -1.70 -11.65 -21.84
N GLU A 27 -0.81 -12.63 -21.92
CA GLU A 27 -0.24 -13.14 -23.17
C GLU A 27 -1.16 -14.17 -23.86
N CYS A 28 -1.90 -14.99 -23.10
CA CYS A 28 -2.72 -16.07 -23.68
C CYS A 28 -4.22 -16.06 -23.29
N GLY A 29 -4.64 -15.18 -22.39
CA GLY A 29 -6.04 -15.03 -21.97
C GLY A 29 -6.62 -16.15 -21.12
N ARG A 30 -5.84 -17.19 -20.80
CA ARG A 30 -6.28 -18.28 -19.93
C ARG A 30 -6.09 -17.93 -18.45
N ALA A 31 -6.94 -18.47 -17.59
CA ALA A 31 -6.91 -18.24 -16.15
C ALA A 31 -6.09 -19.32 -15.41
N PHE A 32 -5.32 -18.90 -14.40
CA PHE A 32 -4.41 -19.77 -13.64
C PHE A 32 -4.37 -19.44 -12.16
N LEU A 33 -4.14 -20.47 -11.34
CA LEU A 33 -3.83 -20.34 -9.92
C LEU A 33 -2.42 -19.79 -9.68
N HIS A 34 -1.46 -20.20 -10.50
CA HIS A 34 -0.05 -19.81 -10.40
C HIS A 34 0.42 -19.17 -11.70
N LEU A 35 0.12 -17.88 -11.87
CA LEU A 35 0.44 -17.13 -13.08
C LEU A 35 1.95 -17.02 -13.33
N ALA A 36 2.75 -16.82 -12.27
CA ALA A 36 4.21 -16.76 -12.41
C ALA A 36 4.81 -18.07 -12.95
N THR A 37 4.33 -19.22 -12.47
CA THR A 37 4.79 -20.54 -12.94
C THR A 37 4.38 -20.78 -14.39
N HIS A 38 3.15 -20.40 -14.75
CA HIS A 38 2.67 -20.47 -16.14
C HIS A 38 3.56 -19.61 -17.07
N ALA A 39 3.77 -18.34 -16.73
CA ALA A 39 4.57 -17.41 -17.53
C ALA A 39 6.00 -17.92 -17.73
N MET A 40 6.62 -18.47 -16.68
CA MET A 40 7.98 -19.02 -16.79
C MET A 40 8.04 -20.24 -17.71
N ARG A 41 7.10 -21.17 -17.56
CA ARG A 41 7.11 -22.45 -18.31
C ARG A 41 6.67 -22.33 -19.76
N THR A 42 5.74 -21.41 -20.05
CA THR A 42 5.12 -21.32 -21.38
C THR A 42 5.60 -20.13 -22.19
N GLN A 43 6.00 -19.03 -21.53
CA GLN A 43 6.39 -17.78 -22.18
C GLN A 43 7.87 -17.42 -21.93
N GLY A 44 8.58 -18.21 -21.13
CA GLY A 44 9.97 -17.94 -20.77
C GLY A 44 10.16 -16.68 -19.91
N LEU A 45 9.09 -16.20 -19.26
CA LEU A 45 9.13 -14.98 -18.46
C LEU A 45 9.22 -15.30 -16.97
N SER A 46 10.28 -14.84 -16.31
CA SER A 46 10.27 -14.77 -14.85
C SER A 46 9.15 -13.86 -14.37
N GLY A 47 8.68 -14.05 -13.13
CA GLY A 47 7.65 -13.19 -12.55
C GLY A 47 8.04 -11.70 -12.53
N ALA A 48 9.33 -11.38 -12.40
CA ALA A 48 9.83 -10.01 -12.47
C ALA A 48 9.74 -9.43 -13.88
N GLN A 49 10.07 -10.21 -14.90
CA GLN A 49 9.94 -9.82 -16.31
C GLN A 49 8.47 -9.66 -16.71
N TYR A 50 7.61 -10.59 -16.28
CA TYR A 50 6.17 -10.54 -16.53
C TYR A 50 5.56 -9.23 -16.00
N ARG A 51 5.87 -8.85 -14.75
CA ARG A 51 5.40 -7.56 -14.19
C ARG A 51 5.91 -6.36 -14.95
N ALA A 52 7.20 -6.37 -15.30
CA ALA A 52 7.82 -5.26 -16.00
C ALA A 52 7.20 -5.07 -17.39
N ARG A 53 6.96 -6.17 -18.11
CA ARG A 53 6.33 -6.18 -19.43
C ARG A 53 4.91 -5.62 -19.38
N HIS A 54 4.09 -6.09 -18.43
CA HIS A 54 2.68 -5.71 -18.32
C HIS A 54 2.44 -4.52 -17.38
N GLY A 55 3.49 -3.78 -17.02
CA GLY A 55 3.38 -2.58 -16.18
C GLY A 55 2.86 -2.82 -14.76
N LEU A 56 2.77 -4.07 -14.32
CA LEU A 56 2.23 -4.47 -13.02
C LEU A 56 3.12 -3.98 -11.89
N GLU A 57 2.54 -3.89 -10.69
CA GLU A 57 3.32 -3.53 -9.52
C GLU A 57 4.47 -4.51 -9.26
N LEU A 58 5.61 -3.97 -8.81
CA LEU A 58 6.76 -4.77 -8.38
C LEU A 58 6.37 -5.85 -7.35
N THR A 59 5.39 -5.56 -6.50
CA THR A 59 4.90 -6.42 -5.42
C THR A 59 3.55 -7.07 -5.71
N ALA A 60 2.99 -6.93 -6.92
CA ALA A 60 1.75 -7.62 -7.30
C ALA A 60 1.80 -9.13 -6.95
N VAL A 61 0.70 -9.76 -6.61
CA VAL A 61 0.75 -11.20 -6.28
C VAL A 61 0.37 -11.97 -7.54
N LEU A 62 1.26 -12.82 -8.04
CA LEU A 62 1.04 -13.62 -9.27
C LEU A 62 0.53 -15.03 -8.96
N ILE A 63 -0.22 -15.15 -7.86
CA ILE A 63 -0.95 -16.34 -7.43
C ILE A 63 -2.38 -15.94 -7.08
N ALA A 64 -3.34 -16.84 -7.31
CA ALA A 64 -4.74 -16.62 -6.99
C ALA A 64 -4.97 -16.42 -5.49
N GLY A 65 -6.09 -15.76 -5.16
CA GLY A 65 -6.43 -15.40 -3.78
C GLY A 65 -6.50 -16.60 -2.83
N GLU A 66 -7.09 -17.71 -3.27
CA GLU A 66 -7.21 -18.92 -2.45
C GLU A 66 -5.86 -19.57 -2.13
N ILE A 67 -4.93 -19.60 -3.09
CA ILE A 67 -3.57 -20.10 -2.85
C ILE A 67 -2.84 -19.19 -1.87
N ARG A 68 -2.97 -17.87 -2.02
CA ARG A 68 -2.39 -16.91 -1.08
C ARG A 68 -2.93 -17.13 0.34
N GLN A 69 -4.23 -17.42 0.51
CA GLN A 69 -4.82 -17.73 1.81
C GLN A 69 -4.24 -19.01 2.41
N LYS A 70 -4.18 -20.10 1.63
CA LYS A 70 -3.57 -21.37 2.06
C LYS A 70 -2.11 -21.18 2.46
N MET A 71 -1.34 -20.44 1.68
CA MET A 71 0.06 -20.11 2.02
C MET A 71 0.16 -19.27 3.30
N SER A 72 -0.74 -18.32 3.52
CA SER A 72 -0.78 -17.52 4.75
C SER A 72 -1.09 -18.37 5.98
N GLN A 73 -2.04 -19.31 5.87
CA GLN A 73 -2.40 -20.22 6.96
C GLN A 73 -1.24 -21.16 7.29
N ALA A 74 -0.60 -21.74 6.26
CA ALA A 74 0.58 -22.57 6.44
C ALA A 74 1.73 -21.78 7.08
N TRP A 75 1.95 -20.53 6.65
CA TRP A 75 2.96 -19.67 7.24
C TRP A 75 2.69 -19.41 8.72
N GLU A 76 1.43 -19.15 9.09
CA GLU A 76 1.05 -18.89 10.48
C GLU A 76 1.27 -20.11 11.38
N LEU A 77 0.94 -21.31 10.89
CA LEU A 77 1.14 -22.56 11.62
C LEU A 77 2.62 -22.81 11.96
N HIS A 78 3.52 -22.37 11.10
CA HIS A 78 4.97 -22.56 11.24
C HIS A 78 5.73 -21.24 11.45
N ARG A 79 5.06 -20.24 12.06
CA ARG A 79 5.57 -18.88 12.21
C ARG A 79 6.96 -18.83 12.83
N ASP A 80 7.18 -19.52 13.95
CA ASP A 80 8.44 -19.43 14.70
C ASP A 80 9.63 -19.92 13.87
N GLU A 81 9.46 -21.04 13.17
CA GLU A 81 10.47 -21.57 12.27
C GLU A 81 10.73 -20.62 11.09
N HIS A 82 9.68 -20.08 10.49
CA HIS A 82 9.80 -19.12 9.39
C HIS A 82 10.50 -17.83 9.81
N VAL A 83 10.20 -17.30 11.00
CA VAL A 83 10.88 -16.11 11.55
C VAL A 83 12.36 -16.39 11.79
N ALA A 84 12.69 -17.53 12.40
CA ALA A 84 14.08 -17.95 12.57
C ALA A 84 14.82 -18.12 11.24
N ASN A 85 14.16 -18.66 10.21
CA ASN A 85 14.71 -18.79 8.86
C ASN A 85 14.95 -17.44 8.18
N LEU A 86 14.03 -16.49 8.36
CA LEU A 86 14.17 -15.13 7.84
C LEU A 86 15.34 -14.41 8.50
N ASP A 87 15.50 -14.54 9.82
CA ASP A 87 16.60 -13.90 10.53
C ASP A 87 17.96 -14.43 10.05
N ARG A 88 18.10 -15.76 9.92
CA ARG A 88 19.31 -16.40 9.37
C ARG A 88 19.64 -15.98 7.94
N SER A 89 18.64 -15.72 7.11
CA SER A 89 18.83 -15.38 5.68
C SER A 89 18.85 -13.88 5.39
N ARG A 90 18.64 -13.04 6.40
CA ARG A 90 18.53 -11.59 6.26
C ARG A 90 19.86 -10.98 5.82
N ASN A 91 19.90 -10.37 4.63
CA ASN A 91 21.07 -9.66 4.12
C ASN A 91 20.69 -8.24 3.65
N PRO A 92 20.91 -7.19 4.47
CA PRO A 92 20.51 -5.82 4.16
C PRO A 92 21.30 -5.22 2.99
N ASP A 93 22.58 -5.56 2.83
CA ASP A 93 23.41 -5.00 1.77
C ASP A 93 23.02 -5.55 0.40
N ARG A 94 22.72 -6.84 0.32
CA ARG A 94 22.13 -7.44 -0.88
C ARG A 94 20.79 -6.80 -1.22
N ALA A 95 19.94 -6.53 -0.23
CA ALA A 95 18.67 -5.85 -0.45
C ALA A 95 18.85 -4.43 -1.02
N ARG A 96 19.80 -3.67 -0.47
CA ARG A 96 20.18 -2.33 -0.96
C ARG A 96 20.71 -2.38 -2.40
N ALA A 97 21.61 -3.31 -2.70
CA ALA A 97 22.18 -3.49 -4.04
C ALA A 97 21.12 -3.84 -5.10
N GLN A 98 20.03 -4.50 -4.70
CA GLN A 98 18.92 -4.87 -5.58
C GLN A 98 17.79 -3.84 -5.65
N MET A 99 17.91 -2.71 -4.93
CA MET A 99 16.89 -1.66 -4.98
C MET A 99 16.83 -1.02 -6.37
N ARG A 100 15.62 -0.97 -6.93
CA ARG A 100 15.38 -0.29 -8.21
C ARG A 100 15.19 1.21 -8.00
N PRO A 101 15.90 2.08 -8.73
CA PRO A 101 15.66 3.52 -8.68
C PRO A 101 14.25 3.84 -9.19
N ARG A 102 13.70 4.97 -8.75
CA ARG A 102 12.33 5.39 -9.07
C ARG A 102 12.06 5.51 -10.58
N SER A 103 13.08 5.84 -11.37
CA SER A 103 13.01 5.88 -12.83
C SER A 103 12.64 4.53 -13.46
N GLN A 104 13.04 3.43 -12.82
CA GLN A 104 12.80 2.05 -13.28
C GLN A 104 11.52 1.42 -12.70
N TRP A 105 10.69 2.19 -11.97
CA TRP A 105 9.46 1.65 -11.43
C TRP A 105 8.39 1.47 -12.53
N PRO A 106 7.67 0.33 -12.53
CA PRO A 106 6.49 0.15 -13.37
C PRO A 106 5.43 1.23 -13.15
N ALA A 107 4.60 1.46 -14.15
CA ALA A 107 3.54 2.47 -14.11
C ALA A 107 2.60 2.25 -12.91
N ALA A 108 2.13 1.02 -12.68
CA ALA A 108 1.26 0.72 -11.55
C ALA A 108 1.93 0.98 -10.19
N THR A 109 3.22 0.68 -10.04
CA THR A 109 3.96 1.00 -8.80
C THR A 109 4.03 2.50 -8.55
N ARG A 110 4.24 3.31 -9.60
CA ARG A 110 4.26 4.77 -9.47
C ARG A 110 2.89 5.31 -9.06
N VAL A 111 1.82 4.84 -9.70
CA VAL A 111 0.44 5.23 -9.38
C VAL A 111 0.11 4.87 -7.94
N ARG A 112 0.34 3.62 -7.52
CA ARG A 112 0.02 3.19 -6.15
C ARG A 112 0.85 3.89 -5.09
N ARG A 113 2.15 4.10 -5.31
CA ARG A 113 2.96 4.87 -4.36
C ARG A 113 2.54 6.34 -4.28
N SER A 114 2.16 6.94 -5.42
CA SER A 114 1.59 8.29 -5.41
C SER A 114 0.29 8.34 -4.62
N ALA A 115 -0.63 7.39 -4.85
CA ALA A 115 -1.89 7.30 -4.13
C ALA A 115 -1.68 7.08 -2.62
N ALA A 116 -0.75 6.19 -2.23
CA ALA A 116 -0.43 5.95 -0.83
C ALA A 116 0.17 7.19 -0.14
N LEU A 117 1.03 7.94 -0.85
CA LEU A 117 1.56 9.21 -0.33
C LEU A 117 0.46 10.28 -0.21
N SER A 118 -0.43 10.38 -1.19
CA SER A 118 -1.59 11.27 -1.13
C SER A 118 -2.52 10.91 0.03
N ALA A 119 -2.83 9.62 0.21
CA ALA A 119 -3.65 9.15 1.33
C ALA A 119 -2.99 9.45 2.68
N LYS A 120 -1.67 9.25 2.81
CA LYS A 120 -0.93 9.62 4.03
C LYS A 120 -1.00 11.14 4.29
N ARG A 121 -0.88 11.94 3.24
CA ARG A 121 -0.96 13.41 3.34
C ARG A 121 -2.35 13.92 3.69
N GLY A 122 -3.39 13.17 3.31
CA GLY A 122 -4.78 13.57 3.41
C GLY A 122 -5.12 14.86 2.65
N ARG A 123 -6.38 15.32 2.78
CA ARG A 123 -6.80 16.65 2.31
C ARG A 123 -6.39 17.74 3.30
N LEU A 124 -6.39 19.00 2.87
CA LEU A 124 -6.25 20.11 3.81
C LEU A 124 -7.56 20.32 4.58
N LEU A 125 -7.45 20.89 5.78
CA LEU A 125 -8.62 21.30 6.53
C LEU A 125 -9.28 22.49 5.83
N THR A 126 -10.60 22.56 5.93
CA THR A 126 -11.38 23.74 5.52
C THR A 126 -11.24 24.85 6.56
N ASP A 127 -11.59 26.08 6.19
CA ASP A 127 -11.55 27.22 7.11
C ASP A 127 -12.45 27.01 8.34
N ASP A 128 -13.59 26.32 8.18
CA ASP A 128 -14.47 25.94 9.30
C ASP A 128 -13.79 24.96 10.26
N GLU A 129 -13.14 23.92 9.74
CA GLU A 129 -12.41 22.93 10.53
C GLU A 129 -11.21 23.57 11.24
N MET A 130 -10.53 24.53 10.58
CA MET A 130 -9.45 25.30 11.20
C MET A 130 -9.96 26.20 12.32
N ARG A 131 -11.10 26.88 12.12
CA ARG A 131 -11.75 27.68 13.18
C ARG A 131 -12.20 26.83 14.36
N GLN A 132 -12.73 25.64 14.08
CA GLN A 132 -13.09 24.66 15.10
C GLN A 132 -11.89 24.18 15.90
N LEU A 133 -10.68 24.17 15.34
CA LEU A 133 -9.44 23.80 16.00
C LEU A 133 -8.59 25.00 16.46
N GLY A 134 -9.21 26.19 16.60
CA GLY A 134 -8.53 27.45 16.87
C GLY A 134 -7.66 27.49 18.13
N ASP A 135 -6.74 28.46 18.19
CA ASP A 135 -5.70 28.59 19.21
C ASP A 135 -6.23 28.91 20.63
N ASP A 136 -7.47 29.38 20.75
CA ASP A 136 -8.08 29.76 22.03
C ASP A 136 -8.66 28.58 22.82
N LEU A 137 -8.66 27.37 22.23
CA LEU A 137 -9.17 26.18 22.90
C LEU A 137 -8.21 25.68 23.99
N PRO A 138 -8.72 25.27 25.16
CA PRO A 138 -7.94 24.48 26.11
C PRO A 138 -7.34 23.25 25.42
N LEU A 139 -6.06 22.97 25.67
CA LEU A 139 -5.31 21.92 24.97
C LEU A 139 -5.99 20.54 24.99
N GLN A 140 -6.68 20.20 26.08
CA GLN A 140 -7.45 18.97 26.18
C GLN A 140 -8.62 18.94 25.18
N GLN A 141 -9.41 20.01 25.13
CA GLN A 141 -10.55 20.13 24.20
C GLN A 141 -10.07 20.13 22.75
N TRP A 142 -8.96 20.82 22.47
CA TRP A 142 -8.31 20.77 21.17
C TRP A 142 -7.93 19.33 20.76
N CYS A 143 -7.32 18.56 21.67
CA CYS A 143 -6.93 17.17 21.39
C CYS A 143 -8.15 16.27 21.14
N ASP A 144 -9.23 16.44 21.90
CA ASP A 144 -10.45 15.66 21.73
C ASP A 144 -11.15 15.99 20.39
N GLN A 145 -11.12 17.25 19.96
CA GLN A 145 -11.66 17.66 18.67
C GLN A 145 -10.82 17.17 17.50
N VAL A 146 -9.49 17.14 17.63
CA VAL A 146 -8.61 16.48 16.64
C VAL A 146 -8.96 15.00 16.51
N ARG A 147 -9.16 14.28 17.62
CA ARG A 147 -9.57 12.87 17.57
C ARG A 147 -10.92 12.70 16.88
N ALA A 148 -11.89 13.56 17.18
CA ALA A 148 -13.20 13.54 16.56
C ALA A 148 -13.11 13.75 15.04
N LEU A 149 -12.30 14.70 14.58
CA LEU A 149 -12.08 14.94 13.15
C LEU A 149 -11.41 13.75 12.45
N LEU A 150 -10.36 13.19 13.05
CA LEU A 150 -9.67 12.01 12.51
C LEU A 150 -10.58 10.77 12.46
N ALA A 151 -11.55 10.65 13.39
CA ALA A 151 -12.52 9.56 13.39
C ALA A 151 -13.68 9.79 12.40
N ALA A 152 -14.08 11.05 12.17
CA ALA A 152 -15.20 11.39 11.31
C ALA A 152 -14.86 11.33 9.81
N ASP A 153 -13.65 11.72 9.42
CA ASP A 153 -13.23 11.76 8.02
C ASP A 153 -11.87 11.05 7.83
N PRO A 154 -11.83 9.86 7.19
CA PRO A 154 -10.59 9.11 6.98
C PRO A 154 -9.64 9.79 5.98
N THR A 155 -10.08 10.86 5.29
CA THR A 155 -9.22 11.66 4.41
C THR A 155 -8.45 12.75 5.15
N ILE A 156 -8.77 13.01 6.43
CA ILE A 156 -7.99 13.87 7.31
C ILE A 156 -6.96 13.02 8.04
N THR A 157 -5.70 13.45 8.02
CA THR A 157 -4.62 12.79 8.77
C THR A 157 -3.93 13.77 9.73
N ALA A 158 -3.07 13.27 10.61
CA ALA A 158 -2.19 14.16 11.39
C ALA A 158 -1.38 15.08 10.47
N MET A 159 -0.92 14.57 9.32
CA MET A 159 -0.22 15.36 8.31
C MET A 159 -1.11 16.45 7.69
N SER A 160 -2.41 16.18 7.49
CA SER A 160 -3.39 17.19 7.03
C SER A 160 -3.46 18.39 7.97
N ILE A 161 -3.60 18.12 9.28
CA ILE A 161 -3.72 19.13 10.33
C ILE A 161 -2.40 19.90 10.44
N SER A 162 -1.28 19.18 10.47
CA SER A 162 0.07 19.74 10.54
C SER A 162 0.32 20.76 9.42
N ARG A 163 -0.05 20.41 8.18
CA ARG A 163 0.09 21.30 7.02
C ARG A 163 -0.88 22.48 7.04
N SER A 164 -2.07 22.32 7.63
CA SER A 164 -3.08 23.39 7.69
C SER A 164 -2.70 24.46 8.71
N PHE A 165 -1.97 24.10 9.77
CA PHE A 165 -1.50 25.01 10.82
C PHE A 165 -0.02 25.42 10.69
N ASP A 166 0.66 25.01 9.61
CA ASP A 166 2.11 25.20 9.41
C ASP A 166 2.95 24.73 10.62
N ARG A 167 2.58 23.59 11.21
CA ARG A 167 3.27 22.96 12.36
C ARG A 167 3.88 21.62 11.95
N SER A 168 4.85 21.12 12.71
CA SER A 168 5.37 19.77 12.51
C SER A 168 4.35 18.69 12.87
N GLU A 169 4.44 17.52 12.24
CA GLU A 169 3.58 16.36 12.59
C GLU A 169 3.82 15.90 14.03
N SER A 170 5.06 16.02 14.52
CA SER A 170 5.44 15.72 15.91
C SER A 170 4.69 16.58 16.93
N TRP A 171 4.36 17.83 16.60
CA TRP A 171 3.60 18.73 17.48
C TRP A 171 2.20 18.18 17.78
N ILE A 172 1.56 17.54 16.80
CA ILE A 172 0.24 16.89 16.98
C ILE A 172 0.39 15.64 17.84
N TYR A 173 1.31 14.75 17.47
CA TYR A 173 1.49 13.49 18.21
C TYR A 173 1.89 13.71 19.66
N GLN A 174 2.77 14.68 19.94
CA GLN A 174 3.13 15.04 21.31
C GLN A 174 1.93 15.54 22.11
N ARG A 175 1.06 16.37 21.52
CA ARG A 175 -0.17 16.85 22.16
C ARG A 175 -1.14 15.70 22.43
N LEU A 176 -1.43 14.88 21.42
CA LEU A 176 -2.33 13.73 21.55
C LEU A 176 -1.83 12.69 22.56
N TYR A 177 -0.52 12.54 22.69
CA TYR A 177 0.10 11.67 23.70
C TYR A 177 0.00 12.28 25.10
N ARG A 178 0.31 13.57 25.26
CA ARG A 178 0.30 14.27 26.55
C ARG A 178 -1.10 14.49 27.13
N TYR A 179 -2.10 14.64 26.27
CA TYR A 179 -3.50 14.85 26.63
C TYR A 179 -4.35 13.69 26.08
N PRO A 180 -4.30 12.51 26.74
CA PRO A 180 -5.05 11.33 26.30
C PRO A 180 -6.56 11.61 26.30
N GLY A 181 -7.31 10.80 25.54
CA GLY A 181 -8.77 10.96 25.47
C GLY A 181 -9.36 10.64 26.83
N HIS A 182 -10.25 11.48 27.31
CA HIS A 182 -11.10 11.09 28.43
C HIS A 182 -12.00 9.96 27.92
N GLY A 183 -11.70 8.74 28.34
CA GLY A 183 -12.56 7.59 28.07
C GLY A 183 -13.97 7.90 28.55
N LYS A 184 -14.95 7.64 27.70
CA LYS A 184 -16.27 7.23 28.19
C LYS A 184 -16.17 5.80 28.70
#